data_AF-A0A1G8CFZ8-F1
#
_entry.id   AF-A0A1G8CFZ8-F1
#
_cell.length_a   1.000
_cell.length_b   1.000
_cell.length_c   1.000
_cell.angle_alpha   90.00
_cell.angle_beta   90.00
_cell.angle_gamma   90.00
#
_symmetry.space_group_name_H-M   'P 1'
#
loop_
_entity.id
_entity.type
_entity.pdbx_description
1 polymer ?
#
loop_
_entity_poly.entity_id
_entity_poly.type
_entity_poly.pdbx_seq_one_letter_code
_entity_poly.pdbx_strand_id
1 'polypeptide(L)'
;MKRIEGILYYSLREIALIVNKDYQTILRWFKISQQQRKEGKEGLLPIATVIGKGHYYSDTEVRHIKEKVRCFKRGTFQEFNHKKTTYEKLKDENERLKGKIQKLETGVR
;
A
#
# COMPACT_ATOMS: atom_id res chain seq x y z
N MET A 1 -12.54 2.27 17.04
CA MET A 1 -13.60 2.47 16.04
C MET A 1 -13.99 3.91 16.15
N LYS A 2 -14.37 4.56 15.05
CA LYS A 2 -14.93 5.91 15.09
C LYS A 2 -16.30 5.91 14.43
N ARG A 3 -17.21 6.73 14.93
CA ARG A 3 -18.50 6.99 14.29
C ARG A 3 -18.53 8.43 13.85
N ILE A 4 -18.77 8.67 12.57
CA ILE A 4 -18.86 10.00 11.97
C ILE A 4 -20.12 10.01 11.12
N GLU A 5 -21.03 10.94 11.40
CA GLU A 5 -22.31 11.08 10.65
C GLU A 5 -23.11 9.76 10.57
N GLY A 6 -23.09 8.98 11.64
CA GLY A 6 -23.77 7.69 11.69
C GLY A 6 -23.01 6.52 11.05
N ILE A 7 -21.96 6.78 10.26
CA ILE A 7 -21.12 5.78 9.58
C ILE A 7 -20.01 5.29 10.51
N LEU A 8 -19.80 3.97 10.54
CA LEU A 8 -18.72 3.33 11.30
C LEU A 8 -17.43 3.27 10.49
N TYR A 9 -16.34 3.68 11.14
CA TYR A 9 -14.98 3.72 10.62
C TYR A 9 -14.06 2.86 11.48
N TYR A 10 -13.37 1.93 10.83
CA TYR A 10 -12.53 0.93 11.45
C TYR A 10 -11.07 1.19 11.13
N SER A 11 -10.23 1.16 12.16
CA SER A 11 -8.78 1.23 12.03
C SER A 11 -8.20 -0.09 11.49
N LEU A 12 -6.94 -0.07 11.05
CA LEU A 12 -6.23 -1.27 10.61
C LEU A 12 -6.23 -2.40 11.67
N ARG A 13 -6.17 -2.06 12.97
CA ARG A 13 -6.24 -3.05 14.06
C ARG A 13 -7.59 -3.75 14.12
N GLU A 14 -8.66 -3.01 13.89
CA GLU A 14 -10.02 -3.55 13.96
C GLU A 14 -10.34 -4.38 12.73
N ILE A 15 -9.86 -3.95 11.57
CA ILE A 15 -9.94 -4.74 10.34
C ILE A 15 -9.25 -6.09 10.54
N ALA A 16 -8.08 -6.11 11.18
CA ALA A 16 -7.35 -7.35 11.46
C ALA A 16 -8.22 -8.35 12.24
N LEU A 17 -8.94 -7.88 13.26
CA LEU A 17 -9.91 -8.69 14.01
C LEU A 17 -11.07 -9.16 13.11
N ILE A 18 -11.66 -8.26 12.31
CA ILE A 18 -12.83 -8.55 11.47
C ILE A 18 -12.53 -9.58 10.38
N VAL A 19 -11.33 -9.53 9.79
CA VAL A 19 -10.91 -10.47 8.74
C VAL A 19 -10.15 -11.69 9.26
N ASN A 20 -10.02 -11.82 10.59
CA ASN A 20 -9.27 -12.87 11.26
C ASN A 20 -7.83 -13.02 10.72
N LYS A 21 -7.09 -11.90 10.73
CA LYS A 21 -5.67 -11.82 10.35
C LYS A 21 -4.88 -11.07 11.41
N ASP A 22 -3.57 -11.31 11.42
CA ASP A 22 -2.68 -10.54 12.28
C ASP A 22 -2.62 -9.08 11.82
N TYR A 23 -2.51 -8.18 12.79
CA TYR A 23 -2.34 -6.75 12.53
C TYR A 23 -1.15 -6.49 11.59
N GLN A 24 -0.05 -7.22 11.75
CA GLN A 24 1.13 -7.09 10.89
C GLN A 24 0.83 -7.46 9.43
N THR A 25 -0.03 -8.44 9.19
CA THR A 25 -0.48 -8.80 7.84
C THR A 25 -1.29 -7.67 7.21
N ILE A 26 -2.25 -7.10 7.94
CA ILE A 26 -3.04 -5.95 7.47
C ILE A 26 -2.15 -4.74 7.21
N LEU A 27 -1.21 -4.44 8.11
CA LEU A 27 -0.27 -3.35 7.96
C LEU A 27 0.63 -3.54 6.74
N ARG A 28 1.05 -4.77 6.46
CA ARG A 28 1.82 -5.12 5.25
C ARG A 28 0.99 -4.87 3.99
N TRP A 29 -0.26 -5.32 3.95
CA TRP A 29 -1.17 -5.08 2.82
C TRP A 29 -1.45 -3.60 2.59
N PHE A 30 -1.59 -2.83 3.66
CA PHE A 30 -1.69 -1.38 3.59
C PHE A 30 -0.45 -0.76 2.94
N LYS A 31 0.75 -1.13 3.38
CA LYS A 31 2.01 -0.64 2.79
C LYS A 31 2.13 -1.01 1.30
N ILE A 32 1.78 -2.23 0.93
CA ILE A 32 1.76 -2.68 -0.48
C ILE A 32 0.79 -1.82 -1.30
N SER A 33 -0.41 -1.55 -0.78
CA SER A 33 -1.39 -0.69 -1.45
C SER A 33 -0.85 0.72 -1.71
N GLN A 34 -0.15 1.29 -0.73
CA GLN A 34 0.49 2.60 -0.87
C GLN A 34 1.63 2.57 -1.89
N GLN A 35 2.41 1.49 -1.94
CA GLN A 35 3.47 1.31 -2.94
C GLN A 35 2.88 1.21 -4.36
N GLN A 36 1.86 0.37 -4.56
CA GLN A 36 1.19 0.22 -5.85
C GLN A 36 0.63 1.55 -6.37
N ARG A 37 0.01 2.35 -5.49
CA ARG A 37 -0.49 3.69 -5.85
C ARG A 37 0.62 4.64 -6.29
N LYS A 38 1.79 4.60 -5.63
CA LYS A 38 2.95 5.40 -6.05
C LYS A 38 3.47 4.99 -7.43
N GLU A 39 3.28 3.73 -7.80
CA GLU A 39 3.59 3.20 -9.13
C GLU A 39 2.45 3.42 -10.15
N GLY A 40 1.38 4.14 -9.79
CA GLY A 40 0.23 4.38 -10.67
C GLY A 40 -0.71 3.19 -10.85
N LYS A 41 -0.57 2.14 -10.04
CA LYS A 41 -1.42 0.94 -10.05
C LYS A 41 -2.54 1.06 -9.01
N GLU A 42 -3.61 0.29 -9.21
CA GLU A 42 -4.64 0.13 -8.18
C GLU A 42 -4.04 -0.53 -6.92
N GLY A 43 -4.37 0.02 -5.75
CA GLY A 43 -3.91 -0.52 -4.48
C GLY A 43 -4.70 -1.77 -4.06
N LEU A 44 -4.02 -2.67 -3.35
CA LEU A 44 -4.62 -3.90 -2.83
C LEU A 44 -5.86 -3.69 -1.95
N LEU A 45 -5.78 -2.74 -1.02
CA LEU A 45 -6.88 -2.29 -0.15
C LEU A 45 -7.50 -1.01 -0.72
N PRO A 46 -8.76 -0.68 -0.39
CA PRO A 46 -9.36 0.64 -0.67
C PRO A 46 -8.53 1.82 -0.16
N ILE A 47 -8.87 3.03 -0.58
CA ILE A 47 -8.20 4.24 -0.10
C ILE A 47 -8.72 4.54 1.30
N ALA A 48 -7.82 4.54 2.29
CA ALA A 48 -8.23 4.84 3.67
C ALA A 48 -8.65 6.30 3.82
N THR A 49 -9.73 6.53 4.56
CA THR A 49 -10.08 7.85 5.09
C THR A 49 -9.09 8.22 6.20
N VAL A 50 -8.50 9.41 6.11
CA VAL A 50 -7.59 9.91 7.16
C VAL A 50 -8.41 10.69 8.18
N ILE A 51 -8.43 10.23 9.43
CA ILE A 51 -9.13 10.89 10.54
C ILE A 51 -8.11 11.20 11.64
N GLY A 52 -7.67 12.45 11.71
CA GLY A 52 -6.53 12.87 12.53
C GLY A 52 -5.23 12.24 12.01
N LYS A 53 -4.51 11.51 12.86
CA LYS A 53 -3.26 10.80 12.48
C LYS A 53 -3.48 9.34 12.06
N GLY A 54 -4.73 8.88 11.98
CA GLY A 54 -5.05 7.47 11.73
C GLY A 54 -5.68 7.23 10.36
N HIS A 55 -5.46 6.02 9.84
CA HIS A 55 -6.10 5.50 8.64
C HIS A 55 -7.30 4.63 9.02
N TYR A 56 -8.46 4.95 8.45
CA TYR A 56 -9.72 4.29 8.73
C TYR A 56 -10.43 3.88 7.44
N TYR A 57 -11.30 2.90 7.58
CA TYR A 57 -12.12 2.36 6.50
C TYR A 57 -13.56 2.28 6.98
N SER A 58 -14.48 2.71 6.12
CA SER A 58 -15.91 2.58 6.36
C SER A 58 -16.36 1.12 6.38
N ASP A 59 -17.54 0.85 6.94
CA ASP A 59 -18.11 -0.51 7.00
C ASP A 59 -18.19 -1.19 5.62
N THR A 60 -18.57 -0.44 4.59
CA THR A 60 -18.64 -0.95 3.20
C THR A 60 -17.27 -1.35 2.67
N GLU A 61 -16.24 -0.53 2.92
CA GLU A 61 -14.87 -0.83 2.53
C GLU A 61 -14.31 -2.03 3.30
N VAL A 62 -14.63 -2.17 4.58
CA VAL A 62 -14.22 -3.33 5.37
C VAL A 62 -14.83 -4.62 4.83
N ARG A 63 -16.10 -4.61 4.41
CA ARG A 63 -16.72 -5.76 3.72
C ARG A 63 -15.99 -6.09 2.43
N HIS A 64 -15.66 -5.09 1.62
CA HIS A 64 -14.90 -5.29 0.39
C HIS A 64 -13.51 -5.87 0.65
N ILE A 65 -12.81 -5.37 1.68
CA ILE A 65 -11.53 -5.94 2.13
C ILE A 65 -11.72 -7.40 2.52
N LYS A 66 -12.75 -7.73 3.32
CA LYS A 66 -13.04 -9.10 3.77
C LYS A 66 -13.28 -10.06 2.60
N GLU A 67 -13.89 -9.60 1.52
CA GLU A 67 -14.07 -10.39 0.30
C GLU A 67 -12.77 -10.56 -0.48
N LYS A 68 -12.04 -9.46 -0.76
CA LYS A 68 -10.76 -9.51 -1.48
C LYS A 68 -9.75 -10.43 -0.77
N VAL A 69 -9.65 -10.35 0.56
CA VAL A 69 -8.63 -11.12 1.32
C VAL A 69 -8.87 -12.62 1.30
N ARG A 70 -10.10 -13.10 1.04
CA ARG A 70 -10.40 -14.52 0.87
C ARG A 70 -9.71 -15.10 -0.37
N CYS A 71 -9.46 -14.27 -1.38
CA CYS A 71 -8.79 -14.67 -2.61
C CYS A 71 -7.26 -14.69 -2.48
N PHE A 72 -6.69 -14.21 -1.36
CA PHE A 72 -5.25 -14.16 -1.17
C PHE A 72 -4.70 -15.53 -0.77
N LYS A 73 -3.88 -16.11 -1.64
CA LYS A 73 -3.20 -17.38 -1.42
C LYS A 73 -1.78 -17.15 -0.91
N ARG A 74 -1.16 -18.21 -0.39
CA ARG A 74 0.28 -18.19 -0.08
C ARG A 74 1.05 -17.87 -1.37
N GLY A 75 1.95 -16.89 -1.31
CA GLY A 75 2.74 -16.45 -2.47
C GLY A 75 2.14 -15.27 -3.27
N THR A 76 0.87 -14.90 -3.06
CA THR A 76 0.22 -13.77 -3.79
C THR A 76 1.01 -12.46 -3.70
N PHE A 77 1.76 -12.25 -2.62
CA PHE A 77 2.54 -11.04 -2.39
C PHE A 77 4.05 -11.30 -2.36
N GLN A 78 4.54 -12.33 -3.06
CA GLN A 78 5.95 -12.69 -3.05
C GLN A 78 6.82 -11.61 -3.71
N GLU A 79 6.33 -10.98 -4.77
CA GLU A 79 7.01 -9.86 -5.45
C GLU A 79 7.30 -8.68 -4.50
N PHE A 80 6.39 -8.40 -3.56
CA PHE A 80 6.56 -7.34 -2.56
C PHE A 80 7.41 -7.76 -1.36
N ASN A 81 7.74 -9.06 -1.24
CA ASN A 81 8.60 -9.57 -0.18
C ASN A 81 10.08 -9.50 -0.53
N HIS A 82 10.42 -9.27 -1.80
CA HIS A 82 11.81 -9.19 -2.20
C HIS A 82 12.45 -7.92 -1.63
N LYS A 83 13.35 -8.07 -0.67
CA LYS A 83 14.26 -6.99 -0.30
C LYS A 83 15.23 -6.80 -1.46
N LYS A 84 15.15 -5.67 -2.15
CA LYS A 84 16.16 -5.32 -3.17
C LYS A 84 17.56 -5.47 -2.57
N THR A 85 18.40 -6.20 -3.26
CA THR A 85 19.83 -6.33 -2.96
C THR A 85 20.50 -4.97 -3.10
N THR A 86 21.70 -4.83 -2.51
CA THR A 86 22.50 -3.61 -2.66
C THR A 86 22.77 -3.31 -4.14
N TYR A 87 23.01 -4.34 -4.95
CA TYR A 87 23.24 -4.21 -6.38
C TYR A 87 22.02 -3.61 -7.10
N GLU A 88 20.82 -4.15 -6.86
CA GLU A 88 19.59 -3.67 -7.50
C GLU A 88 19.31 -2.22 -7.13
N LYS A 89 19.55 -1.82 -5.87
CA LYS A 89 19.42 -0.43 -5.43
C LYS A 89 20.38 0.51 -6.16
N LEU A 90 21.66 0.11 -6.26
CA LEU A 90 22.68 0.90 -6.97
C LEU A 90 22.37 1.00 -8.47
N LYS A 91 21.81 -0.05 -9.07
CA LYS A 91 21.39 -0.04 -10.48
C LYS A 91 20.26 0.97 -10.71
N ASP A 92 19.21 0.93 -9.89
CA ASP A 92 18.09 1.89 -9.98
C ASP A 92 18.58 3.34 -9.81
N GLU A 93 19.51 3.57 -8.88
CA GLU A 93 20.08 4.90 -8.63
C GLU A 93 20.90 5.39 -9.82
N ASN A 94 21.72 4.53 -10.41
CA ASN A 94 22.49 4.85 -11.61
C ASN A 94 21.59 5.18 -12.81
N GLU A 95 20.52 4.42 -13.03
CA GLU A 95 19.55 4.72 -14.09
C GLU A 95 18.86 6.07 -13.86
N ARG A 96 18.48 6.37 -12.61
CA ARG A 96 17.91 7.67 -12.24
C ARG A 96 18.89 8.82 -12.48
N LEU A 97 20.16 8.63 -12.14
CA LEU A 97 21.22 9.63 -12.33
C LEU A 97 21.49 9.86 -13.82
N LYS A 98 21.59 8.79 -14.63
CA LYS A 98 21.74 8.88 -16.08
C LYS A 98 20.60 9.68 -16.73
N GLY A 99 19.35 9.41 -16.33
CA GLY A 99 18.20 10.16 -16.83
C GLY A 99 18.22 11.64 -16.43
N LYS A 100 18.76 11.99 -15.26
CA LYS A 100 18.94 13.40 -14.85
C LYS A 100 20.03 14.09 -15.66
N ILE A 101 21.16 13.43 -15.87
CA ILE A 101 22.27 13.95 -16.68
C ILE A 101 21.79 14.24 -18.09
N GLN A 102 21.10 13.28 -18.72
CA GLN A 102 20.56 13.45 -20.07
C GLN A 102 19.62 14.66 -20.17
N LYS A 103 18.74 14.86 -19.18
CA LYS A 103 17.84 16.04 -19.15
C LYS A 103 18.59 17.36 -19.02
N LEU A 104 19.64 17.40 -18.20
CA LEU A 104 20.50 18.57 -18.06
C LEU A 104 21.26 18.85 -19.37
N GLU A 105 21.81 17.83 -20.01
CA GLU A 105 22.52 17.96 -21.29
C GLU A 105 21.60 18.44 -22.42
N THR A 106 20.35 17.98 -22.45
CA THR A 106 19.36 18.46 -23.44
C THR A 106 18.79 19.84 -23.12
N GLY A 107 18.78 20.25 -21.84
CA GLY A 107 18.29 21.56 -21.40
C GLY A 107 19.34 22.67 -21.35
N VAL A 108 20.61 22.35 -21.63
CA VAL A 108 21.75 23.29 -21.73
C VAL A 108 22.05 23.63 -23.21
N ARG A 109 21.14 23.31 -24.14
CA ARG A 109 21.18 23.78 -25.53
C ARG A 109 20.24 24.94 -25.77
#